data_AF-A0AAW8PZ61-F1
#
_entry.id   AF-A0AAW8PZ61-F1
#
_cell.length_a   1.000
_cell.length_b   1.000
_cell.length_c   1.000
_cell.angle_alpha   90.00
_cell.angle_beta   90.00
_cell.angle_gamma   90.00
#
_symmetry.space_group_name_H-M   'P 1'
#
loop_
_entity.id
_entity.type
_entity.pdbx_description
1 polymer ?
#
loop_
_entity_poly.entity_id
_entity_poly.type
_entity_poly.pdbx_seq_one_letter_code
_entity_poly.pdbx_strand_id
1 'polypeptide(L)'
;MSMYVKFTEWKSFLSERSSSLKKKSQISSVAKTLIWGLNNCGKVSEAEAQRIKELAQETMSKKSLTPDEIKVLEEAYNEISEGISPSSQTKDGNVSLAKKAAQTLVDSMDGGENLAVIDFEMTCCDENEIESEIIEFGVCIINLKSGQTIHEYSTLVKPVLNPTLTTFCEKLTGITNKDVELEGVSFDAALKEFQSKLEQHNVKSFIQWGCGDMRQLKKDHDLHNLDKSFVESLNVVDLKKPFSQSFGCRYRIGLKKAINIAGIERTSKAHRALPDAIETAKLAQLVYDRANL
;
A
#
# COMPACT_ATOMS: atom_id res chain seq x y z
N MET A 1 -14.80 0.40 -24.05
CA MET A 1 -16.06 0.54 -23.29
C MET A 1 -15.65 0.92 -21.88
N SER A 2 -16.00 2.13 -21.42
CA SER A 2 -15.43 2.75 -20.23
C SER A 2 -15.56 1.86 -18.99
N MET A 3 -14.43 1.36 -18.45
CA MET A 3 -14.36 0.82 -17.10
C MET A 3 -14.35 2.00 -16.12
N TYR A 4 -15.49 2.68 -16.03
CA TYR A 4 -15.82 3.30 -14.76
C TYR A 4 -15.97 2.14 -13.77
N VAL A 5 -15.16 2.11 -12.72
CA VAL A 5 -15.53 1.37 -11.51
C VAL A 5 -16.95 1.82 -11.19
N LYS A 6 -17.93 0.92 -11.33
CA LYS A 6 -19.31 1.28 -11.09
C LYS A 6 -19.39 1.74 -9.64
N PHE A 7 -19.90 2.95 -9.41
CA PHE A 7 -20.07 3.52 -8.07
C PHE A 7 -20.77 2.55 -7.09
N THR A 8 -21.53 1.57 -7.59
CA THR A 8 -22.11 0.45 -6.84
C THR A 8 -21.10 -0.42 -6.08
N GLU A 9 -19.92 -0.68 -6.65
CA GLU A 9 -18.82 -1.41 -5.98
C GLU A 9 -18.15 -0.51 -4.92
N TRP A 10 -18.11 0.80 -5.18
CA TRP A 10 -17.64 1.83 -4.24
C TRP A 10 -18.63 2.11 -3.09
N LYS A 11 -19.93 1.92 -3.32
CA LYS A 11 -21.03 2.13 -2.36
C LYS A 11 -21.04 1.09 -1.25
N SER A 12 -20.79 -0.17 -1.57
CA SER A 12 -20.63 -1.25 -0.57
C SER A 12 -19.41 -0.97 0.31
N PHE A 13 -18.31 -0.54 -0.31
CA PHE A 13 -17.07 -0.15 0.34
C PHE A 13 -17.19 1.07 1.27
N LEU A 14 -18.01 2.07 0.93
CA LEU A 14 -18.29 3.23 1.81
C LEU A 14 -19.24 2.89 2.97
N SER A 15 -20.22 2.01 2.73
CA SER A 15 -21.17 1.58 3.76
C SER A 15 -20.50 0.73 4.84
N GLU A 16 -19.56 -0.15 4.48
CA GLU A 16 -18.76 -0.92 5.45
C GLU A 16 -17.73 -0.03 6.19
N ARG A 17 -17.18 0.98 5.51
CA ARG A 17 -16.20 1.94 6.08
C ARG A 17 -16.77 2.89 7.13
N SER A 18 -18.00 3.39 6.98
CA SER A 18 -18.59 4.34 7.95
C SER A 18 -18.86 3.69 9.32
N SER A 19 -18.98 2.35 9.36
CA SER A 19 -19.12 1.54 10.57
C SER A 19 -17.79 1.24 11.27
N SER A 20 -16.63 1.33 10.61
CA SER A 20 -15.32 0.94 11.18
C SER A 20 -14.42 2.11 11.62
N LEU A 21 -14.85 3.36 11.40
CA LEU A 21 -14.11 4.57 11.80
C LEU A 21 -14.07 4.76 13.32
N LYS A 22 -12.89 4.59 13.92
CA LYS A 22 -12.67 4.73 15.38
C LYS A 22 -11.68 5.84 15.78
N LYS A 23 -10.88 6.38 14.84
CA LYS A 23 -9.81 7.35 15.15
C LYS A 23 -9.84 8.60 14.26
N LYS A 24 -9.60 9.74 14.90
CA LYS A 24 -9.56 11.10 14.32
C LYS A 24 -8.71 11.25 13.04
N SER A 25 -7.52 10.66 13.00
CA SER A 25 -6.64 10.71 11.82
C SER A 25 -7.15 9.94 10.59
N GLN A 26 -8.04 8.96 10.77
CA GLN A 26 -8.66 8.21 9.69
C GLN A 26 -9.76 9.04 9.02
N ILE A 27 -10.44 9.90 9.77
CA ILE A 27 -11.55 10.73 9.28
C ILE A 27 -11.07 11.81 8.31
N SER A 28 -10.01 12.56 8.65
CA SER A 28 -9.46 13.61 7.77
C SER A 28 -8.94 13.07 6.43
N SER A 29 -8.42 11.83 6.42
CA SER A 29 -7.89 11.25 5.19
C SER A 29 -8.94 10.55 4.33
N VAL A 30 -9.93 9.92 4.97
CA VAL A 30 -11.13 9.42 4.29
C VAL A 30 -11.89 10.58 3.67
N ALA A 31 -12.02 11.73 4.35
CA ALA A 31 -12.59 12.95 3.80
C ALA A 31 -11.82 13.44 2.56
N LYS A 32 -10.48 13.53 2.62
CA LYS A 32 -9.65 13.92 1.46
C LYS A 32 -9.76 12.95 0.28
N THR A 33 -9.88 11.66 0.57
CA THR A 33 -10.09 10.62 -0.44
C THR A 33 -11.50 10.68 -1.04
N LEU A 34 -12.51 10.99 -0.23
CA LEU A 34 -13.91 11.22 -0.64
C LEU A 34 -14.04 12.47 -1.50
N ILE A 35 -13.47 13.61 -1.09
CA ILE A 35 -13.40 14.87 -1.86
C ILE A 35 -12.74 14.62 -3.21
N TRP A 36 -11.62 13.91 -3.20
CA TRP A 36 -10.92 13.57 -4.43
C TRP A 36 -11.77 12.66 -5.32
N GLY A 37 -12.44 11.63 -4.76
CA GLY A 37 -13.34 10.76 -5.52
C GLY A 37 -14.54 11.51 -6.11
N LEU A 38 -15.13 12.45 -5.36
CA LEU A 38 -16.23 13.30 -5.81
C LEU A 38 -15.83 14.25 -6.96
N ASN A 39 -14.63 14.80 -6.88
CA ASN A 39 -14.12 15.73 -7.88
C ASN A 39 -13.64 15.03 -9.17
N ASN A 40 -13.45 13.71 -9.15
CA ASN A 40 -12.76 12.99 -10.25
C ASN A 40 -13.48 11.72 -10.76
N CYS A 41 -14.44 11.16 -10.02
CA CYS A 41 -15.36 10.15 -10.56
C CYS A 41 -16.39 10.89 -11.43
N GLY A 42 -16.38 10.64 -12.73
CA GLY A 42 -17.30 11.30 -13.67
C GLY A 42 -18.76 11.30 -13.22
N LYS A 43 -19.50 12.38 -13.55
CA LYS A 43 -20.91 12.68 -13.25
C LYS A 43 -21.56 11.72 -12.23
N VAL A 44 -21.25 11.97 -10.96
CA VAL A 44 -22.01 11.41 -9.83
C VAL A 44 -23.46 11.91 -9.98
N SER A 45 -24.46 11.02 -9.91
CA SER A 45 -25.86 11.44 -9.99
C SER A 45 -26.24 12.29 -8.77
N GLU A 46 -27.26 13.13 -8.90
CA GLU A 46 -27.70 14.02 -7.83
C GLU A 46 -28.08 13.26 -6.54
N ALA A 47 -28.65 12.06 -6.68
CA ALA A 47 -28.93 11.16 -5.56
C ALA A 47 -27.67 10.61 -4.87
N GLU A 48 -26.60 10.36 -5.64
CA GLU A 48 -25.32 9.87 -5.12
C GLU A 48 -24.53 10.99 -4.45
N ALA A 49 -24.55 12.20 -5.00
CA ALA A 49 -24.01 13.40 -4.37
C ALA A 49 -24.73 13.69 -3.04
N GLN A 50 -26.07 13.58 -3.01
CA GLN A 50 -26.86 13.75 -1.80
C GLN A 50 -26.52 12.70 -0.72
N ARG A 51 -26.30 11.43 -1.11
CA ARG A 51 -25.92 10.39 -0.15
C ARG A 51 -24.52 10.58 0.43
N ILE A 52 -23.59 11.14 -0.35
CA ILE A 52 -22.24 11.47 0.15
C ILE A 52 -22.29 12.67 1.12
N LYS A 53 -23.16 13.65 0.85
CA LYS A 53 -23.46 14.74 1.80
C LYS A 53 -23.99 14.20 3.14
N GLU A 54 -24.91 13.24 3.11
CA GLU A 54 -25.43 12.58 4.31
C GLU A 54 -24.34 11.84 5.09
N LEU A 55 -23.45 11.09 4.41
CA LEU A 55 -22.34 10.39 5.04
C LEU A 55 -21.31 11.35 5.68
N ALA A 56 -21.04 12.49 5.04
CA ALA A 56 -20.19 13.53 5.62
C ALA A 56 -20.84 14.11 6.90
N GLN A 57 -22.14 14.37 6.89
CA GLN A 57 -22.90 14.84 8.07
C GLN A 57 -22.97 13.81 9.19
N GLU A 58 -23.21 12.54 8.87
CA GLU A 58 -23.14 11.42 9.82
C GLU A 58 -21.74 11.28 10.43
N THR A 59 -20.69 11.56 9.65
CA THR A 59 -19.30 11.55 10.13
C THR A 59 -19.00 12.74 11.03
N MET A 60 -19.52 13.93 10.69
CA MET A 60 -19.40 15.14 11.53
C MET A 60 -20.11 15.01 12.87
N SER A 61 -21.23 14.28 12.91
CA SER A 61 -22.04 14.09 14.12
C SER A 61 -21.53 12.99 15.05
N LYS A 62 -20.69 12.05 14.57
CA LYS A 62 -20.01 11.04 15.40
C LYS A 62 -18.79 11.67 16.10
N LYS A 63 -19.02 12.16 17.33
CA LYS A 63 -18.12 12.92 18.23
C LYS A 63 -16.60 12.70 18.05
N SER A 64 -15.88 13.83 18.18
CA SER A 64 -14.42 14.04 18.36
C SER A 64 -13.63 14.57 17.16
N LEU A 65 -14.23 15.43 16.34
CA LEU A 65 -13.50 16.18 15.31
C LEU A 65 -12.93 17.49 15.89
N THR A 66 -11.72 17.86 15.48
CA THR A 66 -11.18 19.21 15.74
C THR A 66 -11.81 20.26 14.85
N PRO A 67 -11.77 21.54 15.26
CA PRO A 67 -12.21 22.66 14.43
C PRO A 67 -11.62 22.65 13.01
N ASP A 68 -10.34 22.29 12.84
CA ASP A 68 -9.71 22.19 11.51
C ASP A 68 -10.28 21.05 10.65
N GLU A 69 -10.73 19.95 11.26
CA GLU A 69 -11.31 18.81 10.54
C GLU A 69 -12.77 19.06 10.18
N ILE A 70 -13.49 19.73 11.07
CA ILE A 70 -14.82 20.27 10.78
C ILE A 70 -14.71 21.24 9.62
N LYS A 71 -13.75 22.17 9.65
CA LYS A 71 -13.52 23.13 8.57
C LYS A 71 -13.22 22.45 7.23
N VAL A 72 -12.36 21.42 7.19
CA VAL A 72 -12.09 20.67 5.96
C VAL A 72 -13.32 19.91 5.46
N LEU A 73 -14.13 19.35 6.36
CA LEU A 73 -15.38 18.67 5.99
C LEU A 73 -16.47 19.65 5.56
N GLU A 74 -16.51 20.85 6.14
CA GLU A 74 -17.41 21.94 5.76
C GLU A 74 -17.02 22.54 4.41
N GLU A 75 -15.73 22.77 4.16
CA GLU A 75 -15.20 23.20 2.85
C GLU A 75 -15.54 22.16 1.77
N ALA A 76 -15.28 20.88 2.04
CA ALA A 76 -15.70 19.77 1.19
C ALA A 76 -17.20 19.74 0.93
N TYR A 77 -17.99 19.87 2.00
CA TYR A 77 -19.45 19.85 1.94
C TYR A 77 -19.99 21.02 1.11
N ASN A 78 -19.43 22.22 1.28
CA ASN A 78 -19.83 23.40 0.52
C ASN A 78 -19.48 23.24 -0.97
N GLU A 79 -18.28 22.72 -1.29
CA GLU A 79 -17.88 22.40 -2.68
C GLU A 79 -18.83 21.39 -3.35
N ILE A 80 -19.34 20.40 -2.62
CA ILE A 80 -20.32 19.42 -3.11
C ILE A 80 -21.74 20.02 -3.18
N SER A 81 -22.06 20.97 -2.30
CA SER A 81 -23.42 21.52 -2.09
C SER A 81 -23.80 22.63 -3.04
N GLU A 82 -22.84 23.44 -3.47
CA GLU A 82 -23.05 24.49 -4.47
C GLU A 82 -23.29 23.93 -5.88
N GLY A 83 -23.23 22.61 -6.04
CA GLY A 83 -23.31 21.94 -7.34
C GLY A 83 -22.01 22.16 -8.11
N ILE A 84 -21.67 21.20 -8.97
CA ILE A 84 -20.66 21.43 -10.00
C ILE A 84 -21.20 22.54 -10.90
N SER A 85 -20.90 23.79 -10.55
CA SER A 85 -21.02 24.89 -11.49
C SER A 85 -19.92 24.66 -12.53
N PRO A 86 -20.24 24.56 -13.83
CA PRO A 86 -19.24 24.39 -14.89
C PRO A 86 -18.22 25.53 -14.99
N SER A 87 -18.32 26.54 -14.11
CA SER A 87 -17.56 27.79 -14.17
C SER A 87 -16.64 28.04 -12.97
N SER A 88 -16.58 27.18 -11.96
CA SER A 88 -15.45 27.21 -11.02
C SER A 88 -14.41 26.20 -11.50
N GLN A 89 -13.40 26.71 -12.18
CA GLN A 89 -12.14 26.02 -12.44
C GLN A 89 -11.63 25.43 -11.11
N THR A 90 -11.95 24.16 -10.84
CA THR A 90 -11.10 23.35 -9.98
C THR A 90 -9.73 23.44 -10.63
N LYS A 91 -8.72 23.87 -9.88
CA LYS A 91 -7.38 24.12 -10.41
C LYS A 91 -6.87 22.89 -11.18
N ASP A 92 -7.00 22.89 -12.50
CA ASP A 92 -6.53 21.84 -13.43
C ASP A 92 -5.09 21.41 -13.11
N GLY A 93 -4.28 22.32 -12.54
CA GLY A 93 -2.92 22.07 -12.09
C GLY A 93 -2.78 20.96 -11.04
N ASN A 94 -3.66 20.88 -10.04
CA ASN A 94 -3.47 19.91 -8.93
C ASN A 94 -3.86 18.48 -9.30
N VAL A 95 -4.92 18.31 -10.11
CA VAL A 95 -5.31 16.99 -10.65
C VAL A 95 -4.27 16.52 -11.67
N SER A 96 -3.80 17.42 -12.53
CA SER A 96 -2.68 17.14 -13.44
C SER A 96 -1.43 16.69 -12.67
N LEU A 97 -1.11 17.31 -11.54
CA LEU A 97 0.05 16.94 -10.71
C LEU A 97 -0.10 15.56 -10.06
N ALA A 98 -1.25 15.24 -9.47
CA ALA A 98 -1.48 13.93 -8.85
C ALA A 98 -1.50 12.80 -9.88
N LYS A 99 -2.11 13.04 -11.05
CA LYS A 99 -2.08 12.12 -12.19
C LYS A 99 -0.67 11.93 -12.72
N LYS A 100 0.09 13.01 -12.94
CA LYS A 100 1.51 12.95 -13.35
C LYS A 100 2.37 12.21 -12.33
N ALA A 101 2.14 12.42 -11.04
CA ALA A 101 2.83 11.71 -9.98
C ALA A 101 2.53 10.20 -10.01
N ALA A 102 1.25 9.83 -10.15
CA ALA A 102 0.82 8.45 -10.29
C ALA A 102 1.36 7.79 -11.58
N GLN A 103 1.46 8.56 -12.66
CA GLN A 103 2.02 8.12 -13.94
C GLN A 103 3.46 7.62 -13.80
N THR A 104 4.24 8.14 -12.84
CA THR A 104 5.60 7.65 -12.59
C THR A 104 5.66 6.18 -12.18
N LEU A 105 4.60 5.65 -11.53
CA LEU A 105 4.49 4.23 -11.24
C LEU A 105 4.29 3.44 -12.55
N VAL A 106 3.35 3.88 -13.42
CA VAL A 106 3.07 3.23 -14.70
C VAL A 106 4.28 3.26 -15.63
N ASP A 107 4.96 4.40 -15.73
CA ASP A 107 6.15 4.59 -16.58
C ASP A 107 7.33 3.74 -16.11
N SER A 108 7.37 3.42 -14.81
CA SER A 108 8.40 2.56 -14.23
C SER A 108 8.17 1.07 -14.46
N MET A 109 7.07 0.65 -15.08
CA MET A 109 6.78 -0.77 -15.34
C MET A 109 7.33 -1.18 -16.71
N ASP A 110 7.95 -2.35 -16.80
CA ASP A 110 8.56 -2.87 -18.04
C ASP A 110 7.56 -3.54 -19.02
N GLY A 111 6.28 -3.18 -18.93
CA GLY A 111 5.23 -3.73 -19.80
C GLY A 111 4.68 -5.10 -19.39
N GLY A 112 5.17 -5.71 -18.31
CA GLY A 112 4.53 -6.86 -17.68
C GLY A 112 3.20 -6.47 -17.00
N GLU A 113 2.16 -7.30 -17.14
CA GLU A 113 0.86 -7.05 -16.50
C GLU A 113 0.85 -7.45 -15.02
N ASN A 114 1.72 -8.40 -14.65
CA ASN A 114 1.87 -8.91 -13.29
C ASN A 114 3.12 -8.31 -12.63
N LEU A 115 2.96 -7.84 -11.39
CA LEU A 115 4.02 -7.24 -10.59
C LEU A 115 4.13 -8.00 -9.27
N ALA A 116 5.34 -8.23 -8.78
CA ALA A 116 5.54 -8.74 -7.43
C ALA A 116 5.65 -7.57 -6.45
N VAL A 117 4.71 -7.49 -5.52
CA VAL A 117 4.83 -6.64 -4.36
C VAL A 117 5.52 -7.44 -3.27
N ILE A 118 6.66 -6.95 -2.80
CA ILE A 118 7.50 -7.64 -1.83
C ILE A 118 7.58 -6.84 -0.53
N ASP A 119 7.74 -7.58 0.55
CA ASP A 119 8.09 -7.09 1.88
C ASP A 119 8.86 -8.22 2.57
N PHE A 120 9.93 -7.90 3.28
CA PHE A 120 10.74 -8.87 4.02
C PHE A 120 10.80 -8.48 5.49
N GLU A 121 10.77 -9.49 6.36
CA GLU A 121 11.10 -9.30 7.77
C GLU A 121 12.53 -9.74 8.04
N MET A 122 13.18 -9.05 8.98
CA MET A 122 14.58 -9.27 9.31
C MET A 122 14.80 -9.53 10.80
N THR A 123 15.90 -10.21 11.12
CA THR A 123 16.46 -10.16 12.47
C THR A 123 16.71 -8.70 12.88
N CYS A 124 16.28 -8.35 14.10
CA CYS A 124 16.45 -7.02 14.64
C CYS A 124 16.63 -7.03 16.16
N CYS A 125 17.19 -5.95 16.68
CA CYS A 125 17.42 -5.70 18.10
C CYS A 125 17.12 -4.22 18.39
N ASP A 126 16.61 -3.92 19.58
CA ASP A 126 16.30 -2.56 20.04
C ASP A 126 17.48 -1.87 20.71
N GLU A 127 18.35 -2.63 21.39
CA GLU A 127 19.44 -2.09 22.21
C GLU A 127 20.80 -2.05 21.48
N ASN A 128 21.03 -2.94 20.52
CA ASN A 128 22.30 -3.06 19.81
C ASN A 128 22.09 -3.09 18.29
N GLU A 129 23.05 -2.54 17.54
CA GLU A 129 23.08 -2.73 16.09
C GLU A 129 23.58 -4.15 15.81
N ILE A 130 22.74 -4.95 15.16
CA ILE A 130 23.09 -6.29 14.68
C ILE A 130 23.11 -6.30 13.16
N GLU A 131 23.88 -7.21 12.59
CA GLU A 131 23.79 -7.49 11.17
C GLU A 131 22.48 -8.25 10.92
N SER A 132 21.52 -7.55 10.30
CA SER A 132 20.22 -8.10 9.95
C SER A 132 20.33 -9.18 8.88
N GLU A 133 19.48 -10.20 8.99
CA GLU A 133 19.28 -11.30 8.04
C GLU A 133 17.78 -11.43 7.77
N ILE A 134 17.40 -11.85 6.56
CA ILE A 134 15.98 -12.07 6.23
C ILE A 134 15.48 -13.31 6.98
N ILE A 135 14.31 -13.19 7.61
CA ILE A 135 13.63 -14.26 8.36
C ILE A 135 12.22 -14.58 7.85
N GLU A 136 11.63 -13.73 7.00
CA GLU A 136 10.40 -14.02 6.28
C GLU A 136 10.44 -13.36 4.89
N PHE A 137 10.16 -14.13 3.84
CA PHE A 137 9.87 -13.62 2.52
C PHE A 137 8.36 -13.44 2.37
N GLY A 138 7.87 -12.24 2.05
CA GLY A 138 6.46 -11.98 1.75
C GLY A 138 6.27 -11.45 0.33
N VAL A 139 5.35 -12.08 -0.43
CA VAL A 139 5.14 -11.73 -1.84
C VAL A 139 3.66 -11.77 -2.20
N CYS A 140 3.17 -10.67 -2.76
CA CYS A 140 1.86 -10.59 -3.40
C CYS A 140 2.04 -10.24 -4.88
N ILE A 141 1.70 -11.18 -5.77
CA ILE A 141 1.71 -10.95 -7.21
C ILE A 141 0.34 -10.41 -7.61
N ILE A 142 0.32 -9.19 -8.15
CA ILE A 142 -0.90 -8.48 -8.56
C ILE A 142 -0.87 -8.20 -10.06
N ASN A 143 -2.02 -8.35 -10.72
CA ASN A 143 -2.24 -7.76 -12.04
C ASN A 143 -2.75 -6.34 -11.84
N LEU A 144 -1.91 -5.34 -12.11
CA LEU A 144 -2.23 -3.96 -11.75
C LEU A 144 -3.31 -3.33 -12.65
N LYS A 145 -3.51 -3.86 -13.86
CA LYS A 145 -4.57 -3.40 -14.76
C LYS A 145 -5.94 -3.84 -14.27
N SER A 146 -6.07 -5.08 -13.80
CA SER A 146 -7.34 -5.63 -13.31
C SER A 146 -7.55 -5.42 -11.80
N GLY A 147 -6.48 -5.14 -11.05
CA GLY A 147 -6.47 -5.10 -9.59
C GLY A 147 -6.60 -6.47 -8.93
N GLN A 148 -6.48 -7.56 -9.70
CA GLN A 148 -6.61 -8.92 -9.18
C GLN A 148 -5.30 -9.40 -8.57
N THR A 149 -5.37 -9.93 -7.35
CA THR A 149 -4.29 -10.75 -6.78
C THR A 149 -4.20 -12.07 -7.53
N ILE A 150 -3.05 -12.33 -8.13
CA ILE A 150 -2.74 -13.54 -8.93
C ILE A 150 -2.15 -14.63 -8.04
N HIS A 151 -1.27 -14.27 -7.12
CA HIS A 151 -0.61 -15.21 -6.23
C HIS A 151 -0.16 -14.55 -4.93
N GLU A 152 -0.17 -15.31 -3.84
CA GLU A 152 0.32 -14.89 -2.53
C GLU A 152 1.24 -15.99 -2.02
N TYR A 153 2.40 -15.60 -1.50
CA TYR A 153 3.42 -16.53 -1.02
C TYR A 153 4.15 -15.94 0.19
N SER A 154 4.37 -16.78 1.21
CA SER A 154 5.26 -16.48 2.33
C SER A 154 6.12 -17.68 2.66
N THR A 155 7.36 -17.46 3.09
CA THR A 155 8.20 -18.50 3.68
C THR A 155 9.10 -17.95 4.78
N LEU A 156 9.31 -18.72 5.84
CA LEU A 156 10.23 -18.37 6.91
C LEU A 156 11.65 -18.80 6.56
N VAL A 157 12.63 -18.01 7.00
CA VAL A 157 14.05 -18.26 6.74
C VAL A 157 14.79 -18.43 8.06
N LYS A 158 15.68 -19.42 8.11
CA LYS A 158 16.58 -19.68 9.24
C LYS A 158 17.81 -18.78 9.13
N PRO A 159 17.97 -17.80 10.04
CA PRO A 159 19.18 -16.97 10.08
C PRO A 159 20.40 -17.78 10.53
N VAL A 160 21.57 -17.41 10.04
CA VAL A 160 22.86 -18.09 10.31
C VAL A 160 23.80 -17.27 11.18
N LEU A 161 23.77 -15.94 11.11
CA LEU A 161 24.56 -15.04 11.98
C LEU A 161 23.90 -14.86 13.34
N ASN A 162 22.57 -14.73 13.36
CA ASN A 162 21.77 -14.55 14.57
C ASN A 162 20.68 -15.65 14.67
N PRO A 163 21.05 -16.93 14.92
CA PRO A 163 20.10 -18.05 14.89
C PRO A 163 18.94 -17.94 15.88
N THR A 164 19.13 -17.17 16.97
CA THR A 164 18.11 -16.94 17.99
C THR A 164 17.54 -15.53 17.83
N LEU A 165 16.25 -15.44 17.49
CA LEU A 165 15.53 -14.18 17.42
C LEU A 165 15.48 -13.51 18.79
N THR A 166 15.73 -12.21 18.82
CA THR A 166 15.58 -11.42 20.05
C THR A 166 14.11 -11.31 20.44
N THR A 167 13.83 -11.11 21.73
CA THR A 167 12.45 -10.84 22.20
C THR A 167 11.84 -9.60 21.53
N PHE A 168 12.65 -8.61 21.17
CA PHE A 168 12.19 -7.45 20.41
C PHE A 168 11.69 -7.86 19.02
N CYS A 169 12.49 -8.64 18.29
CA CYS A 169 12.14 -9.17 16.96
C CYS A 169 10.84 -9.99 17.02
N GLU A 170 10.75 -10.94 17.95
CA GLU A 170 9.54 -11.77 18.11
C GLU A 170 8.29 -10.93 18.44
N LYS A 171 8.41 -9.91 19.29
CA LYS A 171 7.27 -9.03 19.60
C LYS A 171 6.86 -8.19 18.38
N LEU A 172 7.84 -7.62 17.69
CA LEU A 172 7.62 -6.78 16.52
C LEU A 172 6.92 -7.57 15.42
N THR A 173 7.55 -8.66 14.96
CA THR A 173 7.07 -9.43 13.81
C THR A 173 5.98 -10.42 14.19
N GLY A 174 6.09 -11.03 15.37
CA GLY A 174 5.24 -12.15 15.79
C GLY A 174 5.75 -13.50 15.29
N ILE A 175 6.91 -13.55 14.65
CA ILE A 175 7.61 -14.78 14.31
C ILE A 175 8.37 -15.22 15.56
N THR A 176 8.15 -16.45 16.02
CA THR A 176 8.86 -17.00 17.18
C THR A 176 10.06 -17.84 16.74
N ASN A 177 11.01 -18.04 17.65
CA ASN A 177 12.10 -18.99 17.44
C ASN A 177 11.60 -20.40 17.09
N LYS A 178 10.46 -20.82 17.66
CA LYS A 178 9.83 -22.10 17.36
C LYS A 178 9.28 -22.17 15.94
N ASP A 179 8.69 -21.08 15.44
CA ASP A 179 8.19 -21.02 14.06
C ASP A 179 9.37 -21.14 13.08
N VAL A 180 10.46 -20.42 13.33
CA VAL A 180 11.68 -20.51 12.52
C VAL A 180 12.29 -21.91 12.58
N GLU A 181 12.34 -22.55 13.74
CA GLU A 181 12.87 -23.91 13.89
C GLU A 181 12.07 -24.95 13.08
N LEU A 182 10.74 -24.90 13.20
CA LEU A 182 9.82 -25.90 12.61
C LEU A 182 9.56 -25.68 11.13
N GLU A 183 9.39 -24.43 10.70
CA GLU A 183 8.90 -24.07 9.37
C GLU A 183 9.98 -23.38 8.52
N GLY A 184 11.02 -22.83 9.14
CA GLY A 184 12.06 -22.09 8.45
C GLY A 184 12.90 -22.97 7.51
N VAL A 185 13.15 -22.45 6.31
CA VAL A 185 14.07 -23.02 5.33
C VAL A 185 15.39 -22.24 5.28
N SER A 186 16.41 -22.75 4.58
CA SER A 186 17.62 -21.95 4.34
C SER A 186 17.31 -20.77 3.41
N PHE A 187 18.09 -19.69 3.52
CA PHE A 187 17.97 -18.54 2.61
C PHE A 187 18.03 -18.96 1.14
N ASP A 188 18.98 -19.82 0.77
CA ASP A 188 19.13 -20.36 -0.58
C ASP A 188 17.88 -21.08 -1.09
N ALA A 189 17.19 -21.82 -0.21
CA ALA A 189 15.97 -22.53 -0.57
C ALA A 189 14.79 -21.57 -0.73
N ALA A 190 14.64 -20.59 0.18
CA ALA A 190 13.64 -19.53 0.07
C ALA A 190 13.84 -18.70 -1.19
N LEU A 191 15.08 -18.33 -1.51
CA LEU A 191 15.42 -17.57 -2.72
C LEU A 191 15.07 -18.35 -3.99
N LYS A 192 15.40 -19.64 -4.06
CA LYS A 192 15.05 -20.50 -5.20
C LYS A 192 13.55 -20.62 -5.39
N GLU A 193 12.80 -20.80 -4.30
CA GLU A 193 11.34 -20.87 -4.37
C GLU A 193 10.76 -19.53 -4.81
N PHE A 194 11.25 -18.42 -4.24
CA PHE A 194 10.88 -17.06 -4.63
C PHE A 194 11.10 -16.82 -6.13
N GLN A 195 12.29 -17.13 -6.66
CA GLN A 195 12.59 -17.06 -8.09
C GLN A 195 11.62 -17.89 -8.92
N SER A 196 11.34 -19.13 -8.49
CA SER A 196 10.40 -20.01 -9.18
C SER A 196 8.98 -19.42 -9.27
N LYS A 197 8.48 -18.78 -8.19
CA LYS A 197 7.17 -18.10 -8.22
C LYS A 197 7.15 -16.94 -9.22
N LEU A 198 8.22 -16.17 -9.28
CA LEU A 198 8.31 -15.02 -10.20
C LEU A 198 8.33 -15.47 -11.65
N GLU A 199 9.11 -16.51 -11.96
CA GLU A 199 9.15 -17.13 -13.29
C GLU A 199 7.78 -17.72 -13.68
N GLN A 200 7.14 -18.47 -12.77
CA GLN A 200 5.83 -19.09 -12.99
C GLN A 200 4.75 -18.06 -13.37
N HIS A 201 4.85 -16.85 -12.82
CA HIS A 201 3.86 -15.79 -13.03
C HIS A 201 4.34 -14.68 -13.98
N ASN A 202 5.47 -14.88 -14.68
CA ASN A 202 6.08 -13.94 -15.64
C ASN A 202 6.25 -12.53 -15.06
N VAL A 203 6.74 -12.45 -13.82
CA VAL A 203 7.02 -11.19 -13.14
C VAL A 203 8.39 -10.66 -13.53
N LYS A 204 8.44 -9.38 -13.93
CA LYS A 204 9.69 -8.70 -14.29
C LYS A 204 9.94 -7.40 -13.51
N SER A 205 8.89 -6.88 -12.88
CA SER A 205 8.93 -5.63 -12.15
C SER A 205 8.41 -5.84 -10.72
N PHE A 206 9.07 -5.19 -9.77
CA PHE A 206 8.86 -5.36 -8.33
C PHE A 206 8.40 -4.05 -7.72
N ILE A 207 7.56 -4.15 -6.70
CA ILE A 207 7.12 -3.04 -5.89
C ILE A 207 7.50 -3.32 -4.44
N GLN A 208 8.07 -2.33 -3.76
CA GLN A 208 8.38 -2.37 -2.33
C GLN A 208 7.94 -1.08 -1.65
N TRP A 209 7.84 -1.08 -0.31
CA TRP A 209 7.51 0.11 0.47
C TRP A 209 8.75 0.79 1.08
N GLY A 210 9.52 1.45 0.23
CA GLY A 210 10.83 2.04 0.56
C GLY A 210 11.94 1.34 -0.21
N CYS A 211 13.13 1.28 0.38
CA CYS A 211 14.29 0.60 -0.23
C CYS A 211 14.97 -0.37 0.73
N GLY A 212 14.30 -0.75 1.83
CA GLY A 212 14.87 -1.63 2.85
C GLY A 212 15.08 -3.04 2.31
N ASP A 213 14.03 -3.60 1.74
CA ASP A 213 13.92 -5.01 1.34
C ASP A 213 14.99 -5.40 0.32
N MET A 214 15.09 -4.67 -0.79
CA MET A 214 16.11 -4.97 -1.81
C MET A 214 17.55 -4.71 -1.35
N ARG A 215 17.76 -3.76 -0.43
CA ARG A 215 19.10 -3.57 0.14
C ARG A 215 19.48 -4.73 1.02
N GLN A 216 18.53 -5.23 1.81
CA GLN A 216 18.76 -6.39 2.66
C GLN A 216 18.96 -7.65 1.81
N LEU A 217 18.11 -7.90 0.82
CA LEU A 217 18.24 -9.05 -0.07
C LEU A 217 19.64 -9.13 -0.72
N LYS A 218 20.22 -7.98 -1.12
CA LYS A 218 21.59 -7.91 -1.64
C LYS A 218 22.66 -8.26 -0.60
N LYS A 219 22.45 -7.90 0.67
CA LYS A 219 23.35 -8.27 1.78
C LYS A 219 23.28 -9.77 2.07
N ASP A 220 22.08 -10.35 2.12
CA ASP A 220 21.93 -11.79 2.32
C ASP A 220 22.55 -12.58 1.15
N HIS A 221 22.53 -12.06 -0.08
CA HIS A 221 23.32 -12.67 -1.17
C HIS A 221 24.83 -12.67 -0.89
N ASP A 222 25.39 -11.57 -0.36
CA ASP A 222 26.82 -11.53 0.04
C ASP A 222 27.10 -12.54 1.15
N LEU A 223 26.27 -12.54 2.19
CA LEU A 223 26.41 -13.42 3.34
C LEU A 223 26.41 -14.90 2.94
N HIS A 224 25.52 -15.27 2.01
CA HIS A 224 25.38 -16.63 1.52
C HIS A 224 26.29 -16.97 0.33
N ASN A 225 27.15 -16.05 -0.10
CA ASN A 225 28.03 -16.20 -1.27
C ASN A 225 27.27 -16.58 -2.56
N LEU A 226 26.11 -15.95 -2.77
CA LEU A 226 25.24 -16.20 -3.92
C LEU A 226 25.42 -15.14 -5.01
N ASP A 227 25.23 -15.56 -6.26
CA ASP A 227 25.29 -14.68 -7.43
C ASP A 227 24.18 -13.62 -7.40
N LYS A 228 24.54 -12.37 -7.68
CA LYS A 228 23.64 -11.21 -7.61
C LYS A 228 23.00 -10.84 -8.94
N SER A 229 23.32 -11.52 -10.04
CA SER A 229 22.81 -11.16 -11.36
C SER A 229 21.29 -11.09 -11.39
N PHE A 230 20.63 -12.01 -10.67
CA PHE A 230 19.18 -12.01 -10.50
C PHE A 230 18.71 -10.68 -9.88
N VAL A 231 19.14 -10.33 -8.67
CA VAL A 231 18.67 -9.12 -7.95
C VAL A 231 19.10 -7.81 -8.61
N GLU A 232 20.16 -7.83 -9.42
CA GLU A 232 20.63 -6.68 -10.19
C GLU A 232 19.85 -6.49 -11.50
N SER A 233 19.28 -7.56 -12.04
CA SER A 233 18.43 -7.50 -13.24
C SER A 233 17.00 -7.02 -12.98
N LEU A 234 16.55 -7.07 -11.72
CA LEU A 234 15.18 -6.72 -11.37
C LEU A 234 14.93 -5.22 -11.46
N ASN A 235 13.85 -4.85 -12.14
CA ASN A 235 13.32 -3.50 -12.09
C ASN A 235 12.49 -3.31 -10.81
N VAL A 236 12.94 -2.46 -9.89
CA VAL A 236 12.30 -2.28 -8.58
C VAL A 236 11.80 -0.86 -8.38
N VAL A 237 10.53 -0.75 -8.02
CA VAL A 237 9.83 0.50 -7.77
C VAL A 237 9.58 0.68 -6.27
N ASP A 238 10.06 1.80 -5.73
CA ASP A 238 9.64 2.25 -4.40
C ASP A 238 8.28 2.96 -4.50
N LEU A 239 7.21 2.29 -4.08
CA LEU A 239 5.84 2.82 -4.12
C LEU A 239 5.64 4.04 -3.22
N LYS A 240 6.48 4.20 -2.19
CA LYS A 240 6.35 5.30 -1.23
C LYS A 240 6.41 6.65 -1.94
N LYS A 241 7.24 6.77 -2.99
CA LYS A 241 7.40 8.02 -3.75
C LYS A 241 6.15 8.40 -4.56
N PRO A 242 5.67 7.59 -5.51
CA PRO A 242 4.46 7.93 -6.27
C PRO A 242 3.24 8.05 -5.37
N PHE A 243 3.11 7.21 -4.32
CA PHE A 243 2.05 7.36 -3.34
C PHE A 243 2.11 8.72 -2.62
N SER A 244 3.27 9.11 -2.09
CA SER A 244 3.39 10.38 -1.39
C SER A 244 3.05 11.58 -2.27
N GLN A 245 3.48 11.54 -3.52
CA GLN A 245 3.21 12.61 -4.47
C GLN A 245 1.74 12.63 -4.90
N SER A 246 1.12 11.48 -5.18
CA SER A 246 -0.27 11.40 -5.64
C SER A 246 -1.31 11.66 -4.54
N PHE A 247 -0.94 11.45 -3.28
CA PHE A 247 -1.78 11.73 -2.10
C PHE A 247 -1.38 13.01 -1.35
N GLY A 248 -0.42 13.79 -1.86
CA GLY A 248 0.01 15.05 -1.26
C GLY A 248 0.55 14.92 0.17
N CYS A 249 1.24 13.81 0.47
CA CYS A 249 1.83 13.56 1.79
C CYS A 249 3.37 13.58 1.75
N ARG A 250 4.00 13.70 2.93
CA ARG A 250 5.47 13.69 3.02
C ARG A 250 6.01 12.30 2.67
N TYR A 251 7.11 12.27 1.90
CA TYR A 251 7.79 11.03 1.49
C TYR A 251 8.21 10.10 2.65
N ARG A 252 8.48 10.64 3.85
CA ARG A 252 8.83 9.82 5.04
C ARG A 252 7.61 9.18 5.72
N ILE A 253 6.66 8.69 4.95
CA ILE A 253 5.44 8.06 5.47
C ILE A 253 5.64 6.55 5.64
N GLY A 254 5.41 6.04 6.86
CA GLY A 254 5.40 4.60 7.14
C GLY A 254 4.14 3.93 6.56
N LEU A 255 4.24 2.63 6.25
CA LEU A 255 3.18 1.86 5.57
C LEU A 255 1.84 1.97 6.30
N LYS A 256 1.83 1.73 7.61
CA LYS A 256 0.65 1.90 8.48
C LYS A 256 -0.04 3.27 8.30
N LYS A 257 0.73 4.34 8.16
CA LYS A 257 0.16 5.68 7.98
C LYS A 257 -0.37 5.86 6.56
N ALA A 258 0.29 5.32 5.54
CA ALA A 258 -0.19 5.36 4.15
C ALA A 258 -1.49 4.57 3.98
N ILE A 259 -1.58 3.38 4.54
CA ILE A 259 -2.80 2.57 4.61
C ILE A 259 -3.94 3.35 5.28
N ASN A 260 -3.68 3.96 6.43
CA ASN A 260 -4.66 4.83 7.09
C ASN A 260 -5.05 6.02 6.21
N ILE A 261 -4.10 6.60 5.48
CA ILE A 261 -4.38 7.73 4.57
C ILE A 261 -5.29 7.28 3.43
N ALA A 262 -5.01 6.11 2.86
CA ALA A 262 -5.82 5.48 1.84
C ALA A 262 -7.17 4.98 2.38
N GLY A 263 -7.38 5.01 3.71
CA GLY A 263 -8.55 4.50 4.42
C GLY A 263 -8.68 2.98 4.40
N ILE A 264 -7.63 2.25 4.07
CA ILE A 264 -7.67 0.78 4.02
C ILE A 264 -7.74 0.26 5.46
N GLU A 265 -8.67 -0.65 5.73
CA GLU A 265 -8.75 -1.30 7.03
C GLU A 265 -7.63 -2.35 7.14
N ARG A 266 -6.83 -2.26 8.21
CA ARG A 266 -5.85 -3.29 8.54
C ARG A 266 -6.54 -4.40 9.29
N THR A 267 -6.58 -5.59 8.69
CA THR A 267 -7.13 -6.80 9.31
C THR A 267 -6.03 -7.70 9.88
N SER A 268 -4.79 -7.49 9.49
CA SER A 268 -3.61 -8.27 9.88
C SER A 268 -2.71 -7.53 10.86
N LYS A 269 -1.86 -8.30 11.57
CA LYS A 269 -0.78 -7.75 12.38
C LYS A 269 0.23 -7.06 11.46
N ALA A 270 0.70 -5.88 11.86
CA ALA A 270 1.83 -5.23 11.20
C ALA A 270 3.13 -5.99 11.48
N HIS A 271 4.10 -5.85 10.57
CA HIS A 271 5.39 -6.53 10.60
C HIS A 271 5.26 -8.03 10.35
N ARG A 272 4.40 -8.38 9.40
CA ARG A 272 4.32 -9.72 8.82
C ARG A 272 4.44 -9.54 7.33
N ALA A 273 5.41 -10.22 6.74
CA ALA A 273 5.88 -9.91 5.40
C ALA A 273 4.75 -9.98 4.36
N LEU A 274 4.06 -11.12 4.27
CA LEU A 274 2.97 -11.28 3.30
C LEU A 274 1.80 -10.31 3.53
N PRO A 275 1.27 -10.15 4.75
CA PRO A 275 0.26 -9.14 5.01
C PRO A 275 0.65 -7.70 4.62
N ASP A 276 1.88 -7.27 4.94
CA ASP A 276 2.37 -5.94 4.57
C ASP A 276 2.57 -5.81 3.03
N ALA A 277 2.98 -6.88 2.35
CA ALA A 277 3.04 -6.95 0.88
C ALA A 277 1.63 -6.82 0.24
N ILE A 278 0.62 -7.53 0.76
CA ILE A 278 -0.77 -7.43 0.29
C ILE A 278 -1.33 -6.02 0.49
N GLU A 279 -1.08 -5.41 1.65
CA GLU A 279 -1.52 -4.04 1.92
C GLU A 279 -0.81 -3.03 1.00
N THR A 280 0.47 -3.25 0.73
CA THR A 280 1.23 -2.46 -0.26
C THR A 280 0.67 -2.64 -1.67
N ALA A 281 0.22 -3.84 -2.05
CA ALA A 281 -0.43 -4.08 -3.34
C ALA A 281 -1.75 -3.30 -3.49
N LYS A 282 -2.55 -3.21 -2.42
CA LYS A 282 -3.75 -2.36 -2.40
C LYS A 282 -3.41 -0.88 -2.59
N LEU A 283 -2.31 -0.39 -1.99
CA LEU A 283 -1.83 0.96 -2.23
C LEU A 283 -1.35 1.15 -3.67
N ALA A 284 -0.68 0.15 -4.25
CA ALA A 284 -0.22 0.19 -5.64
C ALA A 284 -1.40 0.32 -6.60
N GLN A 285 -2.46 -0.45 -6.38
CA GLN A 285 -3.69 -0.35 -7.18
C GLN A 285 -4.29 1.06 -7.11
N LEU A 286 -4.39 1.65 -5.91
CA LEU A 286 -4.93 3.00 -5.75
C LEU A 286 -4.07 4.08 -6.43
N VAL A 287 -2.76 3.87 -6.53
CA VAL A 287 -1.86 4.77 -7.29
C VAL A 287 -2.05 4.53 -8.78
N TYR A 288 -2.18 3.28 -9.23
CA TYR A 288 -2.44 2.97 -10.64
C TYR A 288 -3.76 3.56 -11.13
N ASP A 289 -4.84 3.40 -10.37
CA ASP A 289 -6.15 3.95 -10.71
C ASP A 289 -6.07 5.47 -10.88
N ARG A 290 -5.29 6.14 -10.03
CA ARG A 290 -5.03 7.60 -10.12
C ARG A 290 -4.33 8.03 -11.41
N ALA A 291 -3.46 7.18 -11.97
CA ALA A 291 -2.77 7.49 -13.22
C ALA A 291 -3.72 7.42 -14.43
N ASN A 292 -4.77 6.60 -14.32
CA ASN A 292 -5.65 6.24 -15.44
C ASN A 292 -7.03 6.94 -15.41
N LEU A 293 -7.24 7.88 -14.48
CA LEU A 293 -8.38 8.83 -14.50
C LEU A 293 -8.17 9.94 -15.54
#